data_AF-A0A8T4DCU3-F1
#
_entry.id   AF-A0A8T4DCU3-F1
#
_cell.length_a   1.000
_cell.length_b   1.000
_cell.length_c   1.000
_cell.angle_alpha   90.00
_cell.angle_beta   90.00
_cell.angle_gamma   90.00
#
_symmetry.space_group_name_H-M   'P 1'
#
loop_
_entity.id
_entity.type
_entity.pdbx_description
1 polymer ?
#
loop_
_entity_poly.entity_id
_entity_poly.type
_entity_poly.pdbx_seq_one_letter_code
_entity_poly.pdbx_strand_id
1 'polypeptide(L)' 'MLTYEKALKKLEEHKTEINLYGAKRIRLFGSHMRNEQTPGSDLDVLVEFEHGKKTFDNYMDLKFFLEELFERGEP' A
#
# COMPACT_ATOMS: atom_id res chain seq x y z
N MET A 1 -2.72 -15.82 -3.69
CA MET A 1 -2.38 -15.33 -2.34
C MET A 1 -1.31 -14.25 -2.45
N LEU A 2 -1.59 -13.05 -1.94
CA LEU A 2 -0.66 -11.93 -1.92
C LEU A 2 0.44 -12.22 -0.89
N THR A 3 1.70 -12.17 -1.30
CA THR A 3 2.85 -12.33 -0.38
C THR A 3 3.47 -10.97 -0.08
N TYR A 4 4.20 -10.87 1.03
CA TYR A 4 4.92 -9.64 1.39
C TYR A 4 5.87 -9.16 0.29
N GLU A 5 6.64 -10.07 -0.32
CA GLU A 5 7.54 -9.74 -1.44
C GLU A 5 6.79 -9.25 -2.68
N LYS A 6 5.65 -9.89 -3.02
CA LYS A 6 4.80 -9.44 -4.14
C LYS A 6 4.20 -8.07 -3.85
N ALA A 7 3.79 -7.82 -2.60
CA ALA A 7 3.25 -6.52 -2.20
C ALA A 7 4.32 -5.43 -2.28
N LEU A 8 5.54 -5.68 -1.77
CA LEU A 8 6.66 -4.75 -1.91
C LEU A 8 7.00 -4.46 -3.38
N LYS A 9 7.02 -5.49 -4.23
CA LYS A 9 7.30 -5.33 -5.66
C LYS A 9 6.24 -4.45 -6.32
N LYS A 10 4.95 -4.69 -6.06
CA LYS A 10 3.85 -3.85 -6.55
C LYS A 10 4.00 -2.39 -6.09
N LEU A 11 4.31 -2.15 -4.81
CA LEU A 11 4.53 -0.80 -4.30
C LEU A 11 5.71 -0.09 -4.98
N GLU A 12 6.81 -0.80 -5.22
CA GLU A 12 7.97 -0.22 -5.91
C GLU A 12 7.68 0.06 -7.39
N GLU A 13 6.93 -0.81 -8.06
CA GLU A 13 6.48 -0.62 -9.46
C GLU A 13 5.59 0.63 -9.62
N HIS A 14 4.78 0.96 -8.59
CA HIS A 14 3.84 2.09 -8.62
C HIS A 14 4.29 3.28 -7.77
N LYS A 15 5.57 3.31 -7.38
CA LYS A 15 6.14 4.34 -6.51
C LYS A 15 5.94 5.76 -7.01
N THR A 16 6.05 5.96 -8.33
CA THR A 16 5.82 7.27 -8.95
C THR A 16 4.38 7.75 -8.73
N GLU A 17 3.39 6.88 -8.89
CA GLU A 17 1.97 7.21 -8.69
C GLU A 17 1.68 7.47 -7.20
N ILE A 18 2.23 6.63 -6.32
CA ILE A 18 2.14 6.81 -4.86
C ILE A 18 2.68 8.20 -4.45
N ASN A 19 3.81 8.62 -5.03
CA ASN A 19 4.40 9.94 -4.76
C ASN A 19 3.51 11.10 -5.25
N LEU A 20 2.69 10.92 -6.30
CA LEU A 20 1.77 11.96 -6.79
C LEU A 20 0.70 12.33 -5.75
N TYR A 21 0.31 11.37 -4.90
CA TYR A 21 -0.56 11.62 -3.74
C TYR A 21 0.19 12.28 -2.55
N GLY A 22 1.45 12.66 -2.73
CA GLY A 22 2.27 13.29 -1.70
C GLY A 22 2.76 12.33 -0.62
N ALA A 23 2.71 11.02 -0.86
CA ALA A 23 3.35 10.04 -0.01
C ALA A 23 4.87 10.10 -0.18
N LYS A 24 5.57 10.51 0.87
CA LYS A 24 7.03 10.59 0.92
C LYS A 24 7.68 9.23 1.20
N ARG A 25 7.03 8.43 2.04
CA ARG A 25 7.46 7.06 2.36
C ARG A 25 6.24 6.17 2.56
N ILE A 26 6.33 4.96 2.04
CA ILE A 26 5.39 3.88 2.34
C ILE A 26 6.16 2.70 2.91
N ARG A 27 5.62 2.07 3.94
CA ARG A 27 6.17 0.84 4.53
C ARG A 27 5.04 -0.14 4.73
N LEU A 28 5.30 -1.40 4.41
CA LEU A 28 4.41 -2.48 4.83
C LEU A 28 4.60 -2.73 6.32
N PHE A 29 3.50 -2.93 7.02
CA PHE A 29 3.46 -3.28 8.42
C PHE A 29 2.57 -4.53 8.61
N GLY A 30 2.52 -5.08 9.82
CA GLY A 30 1.57 -6.16 10.15
C GLY A 30 2.14 -7.58 10.06
N SER A 31 1.26 -8.54 10.36
CA SER A 31 1.53 -9.99 10.55
C SER A 31 2.07 -10.71 9.32
N HIS A 32 2.09 -10.06 8.15
CA HIS A 32 2.66 -10.58 6.90
C HIS A 32 4.17 -10.91 6.97
N MET A 33 4.87 -10.49 8.03
CA MET A 33 6.29 -10.81 8.24
C MET A 33 6.57 -12.24 8.76
N ARG A 34 5.54 -13.09 9.01
CA ARG A 34 5.72 -14.35 9.77
C ARG A 34 5.28 -15.66 9.09
N ASN A 35 5.13 -15.73 7.76
CA ASN A 35 4.69 -16.95 7.06
C ASN A 35 3.30 -17.51 7.48
N GLU A 36 2.50 -16.75 8.23
CA GLU A 36 1.15 -17.13 8.69
C GLU A 36 0.06 -16.60 7.73
N GLN A 37 0.28 -16.77 6.41
CA GLN A 37 -0.70 -16.31 5.43
C GLN A 37 -2.01 -17.10 5.57
N THR A 38 -3.10 -16.42 5.85
CA THR A 38 -4.46 -16.94 5.74
C THR A 38 -5.19 -16.24 4.59
N PRO A 39 -6.09 -16.93 3.86
CA PRO A 39 -6.90 -16.27 2.83
C PRO A 39 -7.74 -15.16 3.49
N GLY A 40 -7.51 -13.90 3.10
CA GLY A 40 -8.27 -12.75 3.60
C GLY A 40 -7.54 -11.85 4.61
N SER A 41 -6.22 -11.98 4.80
CA SER A 41 -5.47 -11.07 5.65
C SER A 41 -5.36 -9.66 5.03
N ASP A 42 -5.75 -8.64 5.78
CA ASP A 42 -5.59 -7.22 5.40
C ASP A 42 -4.10 -6.85 5.23
N LEU A 43 -3.81 -5.98 4.25
CA LEU A 43 -2.48 -5.41 4.04
C LEU A 43 -2.35 -4.11 4.84
N ASP A 44 -1.62 -4.15 5.95
CA ASP A 44 -1.34 -2.95 6.73
C ASP A 44 -0.21 -2.14 6.10
N VAL A 45 -0.45 -0.85 5.86
CA VAL A 45 0.54 0.07 5.32
C VAL A 45 0.66 1.31 6.20
N LEU A 46 1.90 1.75 6.39
CA LEU A 46 2.22 3.01 7.04
C LEU A 46 2.73 3.99 5.98
N VAL A 47 2.05 5.13 5.89
CA VAL A 47 2.40 6.20 4.94
C VAL A 47 2.84 7.44 5.70
N GLU A 48 4.01 7.97 5.33
CA GLU A 48 4.44 9.31 5.69
C GLU A 48 4.21 10.23 4.49
N PHE A 49 3.44 11.29 4.70
CA PHE A 49 3.20 12.31 3.68
C PHE A 49 4.27 13.40 3.75
N GLU A 50 4.51 14.06 2.63
CA GLU A 50 5.24 15.33 2.60
C GLU A 50 4.53 16.41 3.43
N HIS A 51 5.29 17.40 3.90
CA HIS A 51 4.74 18.51 4.68
C HIS A 51 3.65 19.25 3.88
N GLY A 52 2.46 19.43 4.48
CA GLY A 52 1.32 20.06 3.82
C GLY A 52 0.57 19.19 2.80
N LYS A 53 1.04 17.96 2.52
CA LYS A 53 0.40 17.03 1.56
C LYS A 53 -0.52 16.00 2.21
N LYS A 54 -0.57 15.94 3.55
CA LYS A 54 -1.57 15.14 4.28
C LYS A 54 -2.93 15.87 4.27
N THR A 55 -3.51 16.02 3.09
CA THR A 55 -4.89 16.48 2.91
C THR A 55 -5.84 15.29 2.93
N PHE A 56 -7.13 15.54 3.17
CA PHE A 56 -8.13 14.46 3.10
C PHE A 56 -8.18 13.84 1.70
N ASP A 57 -8.17 14.66 0.66
CA ASP A 57 -8.21 14.20 -0.74
C ASP A 57 -7.01 13.30 -1.06
N ASN A 58 -5.78 13.75 -0.77
CA ASN A 58 -4.58 12.94 -1.01
C ASN A 58 -4.59 11.62 -0.23
N TYR A 59 -5.11 11.64 1.00
CA TYR A 59 -5.24 10.44 1.80
C TYR A 59 -6.26 9.46 1.20
N MET A 60 -7.42 9.95 0.80
CA MET A 60 -8.49 9.13 0.23
C MET A 60 -8.12 8.58 -1.14
N ASP A 61 -7.53 9.42 -2.01
CA ASP A 61 -7.08 9.00 -3.34
C ASP A 61 -5.99 7.93 -3.23
N LEU A 62 -5.01 8.10 -2.33
CA LEU A 62 -4.01 7.09 -2.07
C LEU A 62 -4.63 5.80 -1.51
N LYS A 63 -5.60 5.91 -0.61
CA LYS A 63 -6.30 4.74 -0.06
C LYS A 63 -6.99 3.95 -1.18
N PHE A 64 -7.78 4.61 -2.03
CA PHE A 64 -8.48 3.95 -3.13
C PHE A 64 -7.52 3.35 -4.15
N PHE A 65 -6.43 4.06 -4.45
CA PHE A 65 -5.38 3.54 -5.32
C PHE A 65 -4.76 2.24 -4.77
N LEU A 66 -4.43 2.21 -3.47
CA LEU A 66 -3.87 1.02 -2.84
C LEU A 66 -4.89 -0.12 -2.76
N GLU A 67 -6.16 0.17 -2.47
CA GLU A 67 -7.24 -0.81 -2.52
C GLU A 67 -7.35 -1.42 -3.92
N GLU A 68 -7.41 -0.62 -4.98
CA GLU A 68 -7.47 -1.15 -6.35
C GLU A 68 -6.22 -1.99 -6.70
N LEU A 69 -5.04 -1.52 -6.32
CA LEU A 69 -3.77 -2.19 -6.58
C LEU A 69 -3.69 -3.60 -5.95
N PHE A 70 -4.32 -3.79 -4.80
CA PHE A 70 -4.26 -5.03 -4.03
C PHE A 70 -5.53 -5.89 -4.07
N GLU A 71 -6.71 -5.32 -4.31
CA GLU A 71 -7.96 -6.04 -4.52
C GLU A 71 -8.05 -6.71 -5.90
N ARG A 72 -7.33 -6.19 -6.90
CA ARG A 72 -7.20 -6.87 -8.23
C ARG A 72 -6.21 -8.05 -8.20
N GLY A 73 -6.11 -8.75 -7.08
CA GLY A 73 -5.20 -9.87 -6.83
C GLY A 73 -5.75 -11.25 -7.16
N GLU A 74 -6.05 -11.45 -8.44
CA GLU A 74 -6.39 -12.71 -9.17
C GLU A 74 -7.71 -13.45 -8.85
N PRO A 75 -8.37 -14.04 -9.88
CA PRO A 75 -9.37 -15.11 -9.69
C PRO A 75 -8.78 -16.39 -9.09
#